data_AF-A0A5R2N3C8-F1
#
_entry.id   AF-A0A5R2N3C8-F1
#
_cell.length_a   1.000
_cell.length_b   1.000
_cell.length_c   1.000
_cell.angle_alpha   90.00
_cell.angle_beta   90.00
_cell.angle_gamma   90.00
#
_symmetry.space_group_name_H-M   'P 1'
#
loop_
_entity.id
_entity.type
_entity.pdbx_description
1 polymer ?
#
loop_
_entity_poly.entity_id
_entity_poly.type
_entity_poly.pdbx_seq_one_letter_code
_entity_poly.pdbx_strand_id
1 'polypeptide(L)'
;VADTLGWKEVPSGNPFLRQYSLPAPVHVFGRETGAIVFTATGPMAVLDGIAAPDLARQLDVPATVSTPGKFLGEKVVAENTEEAGGVSLVTRITLNVSTVESHPGKALAGCSYALDVK
;
A
#
# COMPACT_ATOMS: atom_id res chain seq x y z
N VAL A 1 -3.36 8.04 -17.84
CA VAL A 1 -3.00 8.47 -16.46
C VAL A 1 -1.52 8.28 -16.18
N ALA A 2 -0.95 7.07 -16.33
CA ALA A 2 0.50 6.87 -16.17
C ALA A 2 1.33 7.69 -17.17
N ASP A 3 1.01 7.61 -18.46
CA ASP A 3 1.74 8.36 -19.51
C ASP A 3 1.66 9.88 -19.33
N THR A 4 0.48 10.38 -18.93
CA THR A 4 0.26 11.80 -18.63
C THR A 4 1.04 12.29 -17.39
N LEU A 5 1.38 11.38 -16.48
CA LEU A 5 2.19 11.66 -15.29
C LEU A 5 3.69 11.32 -15.50
N GLY A 6 4.08 10.87 -16.70
CA GLY A 6 5.44 10.45 -17.01
C GLY A 6 5.89 9.18 -16.29
N TRP A 7 4.96 8.38 -15.77
CA TRP A 7 5.26 7.14 -15.06
C TRP A 7 5.58 6.03 -16.05
N LYS A 8 6.64 5.27 -15.78
CA LYS A 8 7.06 4.15 -16.64
C LYS A 8 6.75 2.83 -15.96
N GLU A 9 5.91 2.01 -16.58
CA GLU A 9 5.67 0.65 -16.10
C GLU A 9 6.97 -0.16 -16.17
N VAL A 10 7.28 -0.90 -15.10
CA VAL A 10 8.46 -1.76 -15.03
C VAL A 10 8.05 -3.15 -14.54
N PRO A 11 8.79 -4.22 -14.94
CA PRO A 11 8.49 -5.56 -14.46
C PRO A 11 8.54 -5.63 -12.93
N SER A 12 7.43 -6.05 -12.32
CA SER A 12 7.32 -6.21 -10.87
C SER A 12 7.79 -7.58 -10.38
N GLY A 13 7.88 -8.58 -11.27
CA GLY A 13 8.09 -9.98 -10.89
C GLY A 13 6.90 -10.62 -10.15
N ASN A 14 5.76 -9.92 -10.08
CA ASN A 14 4.55 -10.36 -9.39
C ASN A 14 3.31 -10.05 -10.23
N PRO A 15 2.57 -11.06 -10.71
CA PRO A 15 1.43 -10.84 -11.61
C PRO A 15 0.26 -10.08 -10.96
N PHE A 16 0.24 -9.96 -9.63
CA PHE A 16 -0.77 -9.21 -8.88
C PHE A 16 -0.37 -7.76 -8.59
N LEU A 17 0.83 -7.34 -9.02
CA LEU A 17 1.34 -5.98 -8.82
C LEU A 17 1.71 -5.36 -10.17
N ARG A 18 1.21 -4.15 -10.42
CA ARG A 18 1.75 -3.30 -11.49
C ARG A 18 2.69 -2.27 -10.90
N GLN A 19 3.96 -2.30 -11.31
CA GLN A 19 4.97 -1.40 -10.78
C GLN A 19 5.27 -0.27 -11.75
N TYR A 20 5.45 0.93 -11.21
CA TYR A 20 5.79 2.11 -11.98
C TYR A 20 7.01 2.82 -11.37
N SER A 21 7.95 3.20 -12.23
CA SER A 21 9.00 4.17 -11.91
C SER A 21 8.48 5.59 -12.15
N LEU A 22 8.69 6.45 -11.17
CA LEU A 22 8.27 7.85 -11.19
C LEU A 22 9.35 8.73 -11.85
N PRO A 23 8.97 9.81 -12.56
CA PRO A 23 9.91 10.72 -13.20
C PRO A 23 10.73 11.56 -12.20
N ALA A 24 10.24 11.72 -10.97
CA ALA A 24 10.94 12.33 -9.85
C ALA A 24 10.55 11.61 -8.55
N PRO A 25 11.46 11.52 -7.55
CA PRO A 25 11.13 10.94 -6.26
C PRO A 25 9.99 11.68 -5.55
N VAL A 26 9.16 10.93 -4.83
CA VAL A 26 8.11 11.47 -3.96
C VAL A 26 8.40 11.13 -2.51
N HIS A 27 7.90 11.96 -1.60
CA HIS A 27 8.05 11.75 -0.16
C HIS A 27 6.81 11.05 0.40
N VAL A 28 6.99 9.87 0.98
CA VAL A 28 5.94 9.07 1.61
C VAL A 28 6.44 8.57 2.97
N PHE A 29 5.67 8.79 4.03
CA PHE A 29 6.02 8.40 5.40
C PHE A 29 7.42 8.89 5.84
N GLY A 30 7.78 10.11 5.44
CA GLY A 30 9.09 10.70 5.74
C GLY A 30 10.26 10.10 4.96
N ARG A 31 9.99 9.37 3.87
CA ARG A 31 10.99 8.69 3.04
C ARG A 31 10.81 9.03 1.58
N GLU A 32 11.90 9.11 0.84
CA GLU A 32 11.83 9.24 -0.61
C GLU A 32 11.64 7.88 -1.28
N THR A 33 10.84 7.86 -2.35
CA THR A 33 10.78 6.73 -3.27
C THR A 33 10.57 7.21 -4.70
N GLY A 34 11.24 6.55 -5.64
CA GLY A 34 11.00 6.71 -7.08
C GLY A 34 10.11 5.61 -7.66
N ALA A 35 9.49 4.77 -6.83
CA ALA A 35 8.72 3.63 -7.29
C ALA A 35 7.44 3.40 -6.47
N ILE A 36 6.36 3.08 -7.18
CA ILE A 36 5.09 2.66 -6.60
C ILE A 36 4.64 1.35 -7.22
N VAL A 37 3.82 0.61 -6.49
CA VAL A 37 3.08 -0.54 -7.01
C VAL A 37 1.58 -0.29 -6.84
N PHE A 38 0.79 -0.70 -7.82
CA PHE A 38 -0.65 -0.83 -7.67
C PHE A 38 -0.98 -2.28 -7.31
N THR A 39 -1.67 -2.46 -6.19
CA THR A 39 -2.31 -3.72 -5.81
C THR A 39 -3.77 -3.71 -6.28
N ALA A 40 -4.51 -4.78 -6.00
CA ALA A 40 -5.95 -4.82 -6.21
C ALA A 40 -6.73 -3.77 -5.39
N THR A 41 -6.15 -3.29 -4.28
CA THR A 41 -6.87 -2.47 -3.29
C THR A 41 -6.34 -1.05 -3.16
N GLY A 42 -5.21 -0.72 -3.80
CA GLY A 42 -4.69 0.65 -3.85
C GLY A 42 -3.22 0.76 -4.26
N PRO A 43 -2.71 2.00 -4.41
CA PRO A 43 -1.30 2.27 -4.62
C PRO A 43 -0.50 2.11 -3.33
N MET A 44 0.72 1.60 -3.44
CA MET A 44 1.69 1.49 -2.36
C MET A 44 3.05 2.03 -2.80
N ALA A 45 3.70 2.77 -1.91
CA ALA A 45 5.10 3.15 -2.04
C ALA A 45 5.99 1.93 -1.87
N VAL A 46 7.00 1.82 -2.74
CA VAL A 46 8.09 0.84 -2.60
C VAL A 46 9.22 1.54 -1.85
N LEU A 47 9.45 1.17 -0.59
CA LEU A 47 10.36 1.86 0.30
C LEU A 47 11.63 1.05 0.57
N ASP A 48 12.76 1.70 0.36
CA ASP A 48 14.09 1.19 0.66
C ASP A 48 14.60 1.70 2.02
N GLY A 49 15.59 1.00 2.58
CA GLY A 49 16.29 1.46 3.79
C GLY A 49 15.46 1.40 5.08
N ILE A 50 14.32 0.70 5.10
CA ILE A 50 13.56 0.38 6.31
C ILE A 50 12.91 -1.00 6.22
N ALA A 51 13.03 -1.79 7.29
CA ALA A 51 12.30 -3.03 7.42
C ALA A 51 10.81 -2.76 7.69
N ALA A 52 9.93 -3.57 7.09
CA ALA A 52 8.48 -3.41 7.26
C ALA A 52 8.00 -3.38 8.73
N PRO A 53 8.51 -4.22 9.67
CA PRO A 53 8.15 -4.12 11.08
C PRO A 53 8.51 -2.77 11.72
N ASP A 54 9.63 -2.17 11.33
CA ASP A 54 10.07 -0.88 11.86
C ASP A 54 9.23 0.26 11.29
N LEU A 55 8.86 0.18 10.01
CA LEU A 55 7.96 1.15 9.39
C LEU A 55 6.57 1.08 10.04
N ALA A 56 6.05 -0.12 10.25
CA ALA A 56 4.78 -0.32 10.91
C ALA A 56 4.79 0.26 12.34
N ARG A 57 5.88 0.09 13.09
CA ARG A 57 6.04 0.72 14.41
C ARG A 57 6.04 2.24 14.35
N GLN A 58 6.70 2.84 13.35
CA GLN A 58 6.71 4.30 13.15
C GLN A 58 5.31 4.85 12.83
N LEU A 59 4.50 4.07 12.12
CA LEU A 59 3.16 4.46 11.68
C LEU A 59 2.05 3.99 12.64
N ASP A 60 2.42 3.35 13.75
CA ASP A 60 1.49 2.73 14.71
C ASP A 60 0.50 1.76 14.02
N VAL A 61 1.02 0.96 13.09
CA VAL A 61 0.29 -0.06 12.33
C VAL A 61 0.47 -1.41 13.04
N PRO A 62 -0.59 -2.03 13.57
CA PRO A 62 -0.49 -3.33 14.22
C PRO A 62 -0.15 -4.42 13.20
N ALA A 63 0.66 -5.38 13.63
CA ALA A 63 1.05 -6.50 12.79
C ALA A 63 -0.01 -7.62 12.86
N THR A 64 -0.48 -8.04 11.70
CA THR A 64 -1.31 -9.24 11.52
C THR A 64 -0.41 -10.48 11.33
N VAL A 65 0.73 -10.30 10.64
CA VAL A 65 1.77 -11.31 10.48
C VAL A 65 3.14 -10.66 10.67
N SER A 66 4.00 -11.26 11.50
CA SER A 66 5.36 -10.79 11.72
C SER A 66 6.31 -11.98 11.90
N THR A 67 6.96 -12.39 10.81
CA THR A 67 7.99 -13.44 10.78
C THR A 67 9.25 -12.93 10.08
N PRO A 68 10.39 -13.64 10.17
CA PRO A 68 11.64 -13.21 9.52
C PRO A 68 11.52 -13.00 8.00
N GLY A 69 10.62 -13.72 7.32
CA GLY A 69 10.43 -13.64 5.87
C GLY A 69 9.18 -12.89 5.41
N LYS A 70 8.24 -12.58 6.31
CA LYS A 70 6.94 -12.02 5.94
C LYS A 70 6.44 -11.05 7.00
N PHE A 71 6.05 -9.86 6.55
CA PHE A 71 5.33 -8.90 7.36
C PHE A 71 4.02 -8.50 6.67
N LEU A 72 2.94 -8.44 7.45
CA LEU A 72 1.65 -7.87 7.08
C LEU A 72 1.12 -7.09 8.28
N GLY A 73 0.83 -5.81 8.11
CA GLY A 73 0.20 -4.98 9.11
C GLY A 73 -0.81 -4.05 8.48
N GLU A 74 -1.88 -3.78 9.21
CA GLU A 74 -3.00 -2.99 8.73
C GLU A 74 -3.59 -2.12 9.85
N LYS A 75 -4.00 -0.89 9.52
CA LYS A 75 -4.65 0.04 10.44
C LYS A 75 -5.80 0.72 9.74
N VAL A 76 -7.02 0.58 10.26
CA VAL A 76 -8.16 1.36 9.75
C VAL A 76 -7.90 2.83 10.07
N VAL A 77 -7.86 3.67 9.03
CA VAL A 77 -7.65 5.13 9.16
C VAL A 77 -8.94 5.91 8.97
N ALA A 78 -9.90 5.33 8.25
CA ALA A 78 -11.26 5.87 8.14
C ALA A 78 -12.24 4.74 7.85
N GLU A 79 -13.44 4.85 8.42
CA GLU A 79 -14.58 4.01 8.09
C GLU A 79 -15.82 4.91 8.07
N ASN A 80 -16.62 4.79 7.01
CA ASN A 80 -17.88 5.51 6.88
C ASN A 80 -18.98 4.54 6.44
N THR A 81 -20.19 4.73 6.96
CA THR A 81 -21.37 3.98 6.54
C THR A 81 -22.40 4.96 6.03
N GLU A 82 -22.86 4.76 4.79
CA GLU A 82 -23.88 5.56 4.14
C GLU A 82 -25.15 4.71 3.96
N GLU A 83 -26.28 5.24 4.41
CA GLU A 83 -27.58 4.59 4.26
C GLU A 83 -28.28 5.16 3.02
N ALA A 84 -28.55 4.31 2.02
CA ALA A 84 -29.24 4.72 0.79
C ALA A 84 -30.24 3.65 0.34
N GLY A 85 -31.53 3.99 0.36
CA GLY A 85 -32.57 3.13 -0.21
C GLY A 85 -32.74 1.77 0.48
N GLY A 86 -32.46 1.67 1.78
CA GLY A 86 -32.54 0.42 2.54
C GLY A 86 -31.31 -0.48 2.42
N VAL A 87 -30.21 0.06 1.87
CA VAL A 87 -28.90 -0.59 1.75
C VAL A 87 -27.87 0.25 2.50
N SER A 88 -26.97 -0.41 3.23
CA SER A 88 -25.86 0.24 3.91
C SER A 88 -24.57 0.07 3.11
N LEU A 89 -23.98 1.15 2.61
CA LEU A 89 -22.67 1.15 1.95
C LEU A 89 -21.58 1.48 2.97
N VAL A 90 -20.67 0.56 3.21
CA VAL A 90 -19.52 0.74 4.10
C VAL A 90 -18.27 1.03 3.28
N THR A 91 -17.67 2.19 3.49
CA THR A 91 -16.36 2.55 2.95
C THR A 91 -15.31 2.41 4.03
N ARG A 92 -14.30 1.56 3.82
CA ARG A 92 -13.17 1.37 4.74
C ARG A 92 -11.85 1.72 4.06
N ILE A 93 -11.10 2.61 4.69
CA ILE A 93 -9.74 3.00 4.28
C ILE A 93 -8.77 2.45 5.32
N THR A 94 -7.80 1.66 4.86
CA THR A 94 -6.84 0.99 5.73
C THR A 94 -5.42 1.33 5.28
N LEU A 95 -4.56 1.78 6.19
CA LEU A 95 -3.13 1.92 5.97
C LEU A 95 -2.47 0.55 6.12
N ASN A 96 -1.77 0.10 5.07
CA ASN A 96 -1.09 -1.20 5.04
C ASN A 96 0.42 -1.02 5.03
N VAL A 97 1.12 -1.92 5.72
CA VAL A 97 2.57 -2.12 5.62
C VAL A 97 2.85 -3.60 5.39
N SER A 98 3.62 -3.96 4.36
CA SER A 98 3.83 -5.36 3.99
C SER A 98 5.17 -5.64 3.31
N THR A 99 5.52 -6.92 3.23
CA THR A 99 6.58 -7.43 2.35
C THR A 99 6.02 -8.39 1.30
N VAL A 100 6.68 -8.44 0.14
CA VAL A 100 6.40 -9.38 -0.95
C VAL A 100 7.71 -9.93 -1.49
N GLU A 101 7.72 -11.19 -1.91
CA GLU A 101 8.92 -11.89 -2.38
C GLU A 101 9.55 -11.24 -3.61
N SER A 102 8.72 -10.64 -4.46
CA SER A 102 9.15 -9.90 -5.65
C SER A 102 9.95 -8.62 -5.36
N HIS A 103 9.91 -8.13 -4.10
CA HIS A 103 10.58 -6.91 -3.65
C HIS A 103 11.45 -7.20 -2.43
N PRO A 104 12.49 -8.03 -2.55
CA PRO A 104 13.30 -8.46 -1.41
C PRO A 104 13.96 -7.27 -0.73
N GLY A 105 13.89 -7.23 0.61
CA GLY A 105 14.48 -6.16 1.43
C GLY A 105 13.73 -4.83 1.40
N LYS A 106 12.65 -4.71 0.62
CA LYS A 106 11.83 -3.49 0.55
C LYS A 106 10.57 -3.60 1.38
N ALA A 107 10.12 -2.48 1.94
CA ALA A 107 8.81 -2.37 2.56
C ALA A 107 7.81 -1.78 1.57
N LEU A 108 6.62 -2.36 1.47
CA LEU A 108 5.50 -1.75 0.76
C LEU A 108 4.59 -1.07 1.76
N ALA A 109 4.23 0.19 1.51
CA ALA A 109 3.27 0.89 2.37
C ALA A 109 2.33 1.80 1.60
N GLY A 110 1.05 1.79 1.95
CA GLY A 110 0.02 2.59 1.27
C GLY A 110 -1.38 2.29 1.77
N CYS A 111 -2.36 3.09 1.36
CA CYS A 111 -3.75 2.90 1.74
C CYS A 111 -4.47 1.95 0.78
N SER A 112 -5.29 1.07 1.33
CA SER A 112 -6.30 0.29 0.61
C SER A 112 -7.69 0.87 0.83
N TYR A 113 -8.56 0.71 -0.16
CA TYR A 113 -9.93 1.18 -0.14
C TYR A 113 -10.87 0.00 -0.40
N ALA A 114 -11.78 -0.25 0.53
CA ALA A 114 -12.82 -1.27 0.40
C ALA A 114 -14.19 -0.62 0.45
N LEU A 115 -15.09 -1.13 -0.40
CA LEU A 115 -16.49 -0.73 -0.49
C LEU A 115 -17.32 -2.01 -0.34
N ASP A 116 -18.04 -2.11 0.77
CA ASP A 116 -18.86 -3.26 1.12
C ASP A 116 -20.33 -2.85 1.20
N VAL A 117 -21.22 -3.72 0.72
CA VAL A 117 -22.67 -3.53 0.79
C VAL A 117 -23.22 -4.45 1.88
N LYS A 118 -24.00 -3.90 2.82
CA LYS A 118 -24.72 -4.65 3.86
C LYS A 118 -26.22 -4.53 3.70
#